data_AF-A0A424HFT9-F1
#
_entry.id   AF-A0A424HFT9-F1
#
_cell.length_a   1.000
_cell.length_b   1.000
_cell.length_c   1.000
_cell.angle_alpha   90.00
_cell.angle_beta   90.00
_cell.angle_gamma   90.00
#
_symmetry.space_group_name_H-M   'P 1'
#
loop_
_entity.id
_entity.type
_entity.pdbx_description
1 polymer ?
#
loop_
_entity_poly.entity_id
_entity_poly.type
_entity_poly.pdbx_seq_one_letter_code
_entity_poly.pdbx_strand_id
1 'polypeptide(L)'
;MPLISNDHIQFVLGINDLPIFNKMKNMPESLVIFDTNEGRFVKTQISGNETLANATLYYSEILPNLGWEKIEDKKFKREKELLNVKYHIKDGLLHITFSVLSK
;
A
#
# COMPACT_ATOMS: atom_id res chain seq x y z
N MET A 1 -36.55 0.95 -4.26
CA MET A 1 -35.66 1.81 -3.46
C MET A 1 -34.23 1.32 -3.67
N PRO A 2 -33.27 2.13 -4.12
CA PRO A 2 -31.88 1.69 -4.18
C PRO A 2 -31.15 2.11 -2.90
N LEU A 3 -30.59 1.15 -2.17
CA LEU A 3 -29.45 1.41 -1.29
C LEU A 3 -28.21 1.21 -2.14
N ILE A 4 -27.69 2.28 -2.73
CA ILE A 4 -26.30 2.27 -3.19
C ILE A 4 -25.51 2.92 -2.05
N SER A 5 -25.03 2.09 -1.12
CA SER A 5 -23.96 2.51 -0.22
C SER A 5 -22.71 2.66 -1.08
N ASN A 6 -22.42 3.88 -1.52
CA ASN A 6 -21.16 4.23 -2.17
C ASN A 6 -20.04 4.19 -1.11
N ASP A 7 -19.67 2.98 -0.69
CA ASP A 7 -18.42 2.74 0.02
C ASP A 7 -17.31 2.83 -1.03
N HIS A 8 -16.86 4.05 -1.30
CA HIS A 8 -15.78 4.29 -2.25
C HIS A 8 -14.50 3.68 -1.68
N ILE A 9 -14.15 2.46 -2.13
CA ILE A 9 -12.85 1.86 -1.85
C ILE A 9 -11.78 2.84 -2.34
N GLN A 10 -11.01 3.38 -1.40
CA GLN A 10 -9.89 4.24 -1.71
C GLN A 10 -8.65 3.37 -1.91
N PHE A 11 -7.85 3.73 -2.92
CA PHE A 11 -6.61 3.04 -3.24
C PHE A 11 -5.39 3.89 -2.89
N VAL A 12 -4.28 3.21 -2.63
CA VAL A 12 -2.99 3.84 -2.36
C VAL A 12 -2.52 4.56 -3.63
N LEU A 13 -2.15 5.84 -3.51
CA LEU A 13 -1.72 6.63 -4.66
C LEU A 13 -0.48 6.00 -5.32
N GLY A 14 -0.57 5.79 -6.64
CA GLY A 14 0.50 5.17 -7.44
C GLY A 14 0.43 3.65 -7.52
N ILE A 15 -0.40 2.98 -6.70
CA ILE A 15 -0.60 1.53 -6.70
C ILE A 15 -2.10 1.26 -6.76
N ASN A 16 -2.64 1.22 -7.98
CA ASN A 16 -4.09 1.24 -8.24
C ASN A 16 -4.84 0.00 -7.73
N ASP A 17 -4.13 -1.09 -7.43
CA ASP A 17 -4.71 -2.34 -6.93
C ASP A 17 -4.62 -2.50 -5.41
N LEU A 18 -3.98 -1.56 -4.70
CA LEU A 18 -3.76 -1.68 -3.26
C LEU A 18 -4.76 -0.80 -2.48
N PRO A 19 -5.72 -1.37 -1.73
CA PRO A 19 -6.68 -0.59 -0.97
C PRO A 19 -6.00 0.10 0.22
N ILE A 20 -6.54 1.25 0.60
CA ILE A 20 -6.15 1.95 1.83
C ILE A 20 -6.71 1.20 3.02
N PHE A 21 -5.87 1.00 4.03
CA PHE A 21 -6.30 0.45 5.30
C PHE A 21 -7.18 1.44 6.09
N ASN A 22 -8.44 1.06 6.34
CA ASN A 22 -9.41 1.80 7.15
C ASN A 22 -9.51 3.31 6.81
N LYS A 23 -9.36 4.19 7.80
CA LYS A 23 -9.45 5.66 7.66
C LYS A 23 -8.09 6.32 7.42
N MET A 24 -7.06 5.54 7.05
CA MET A 24 -5.78 6.12 6.65
C MET A 24 -5.97 7.00 5.42
N LYS A 25 -5.05 7.94 5.20
CA LYS A 25 -5.09 8.86 4.08
C LYS A 25 -3.79 8.78 3.31
N ASN A 26 -3.89 8.89 1.99
CA ASN A 26 -2.74 9.11 1.15
C ASN A 26 -2.00 10.39 1.55
N MET A 27 -0.68 10.36 1.39
CA MET A 27 0.21 11.52 1.52
C MET A 27 0.74 11.84 0.12
N PRO A 28 0.02 12.64 -0.70
CA PRO A 28 0.41 12.92 -2.10
C PRO A 28 1.83 13.49 -2.23
N GLU A 29 2.29 14.24 -1.23
CA GLU A 29 3.64 14.80 -1.13
C GLU A 29 4.73 13.74 -1.00
N SER A 30 4.38 12.51 -0.63
CA SER A 30 5.30 11.38 -0.52
C SER A 30 5.37 10.51 -1.79
N LEU A 31 4.50 10.79 -2.77
CA LEU A 31 4.44 10.04 -4.02
C LEU A 31 5.67 10.35 -4.87
N VAL A 32 6.42 9.30 -5.17
CA VAL A 32 7.58 9.33 -6.04
C VAL A 32 7.40 8.24 -7.09
N ILE A 33 7.41 8.63 -8.36
CA ILE A 33 7.32 7.72 -9.50
C ILE A 33 8.54 7.97 -10.38
N PHE A 34 9.34 6.93 -10.60
CA PHE A 34 10.45 6.93 -11.54
C PHE A 34 10.20 5.86 -12.58
N ASP A 35 10.04 6.28 -13.82
CA ASP A 35 9.90 5.40 -14.99
C ASP A 35 11.20 5.47 -15.80
N THR A 36 11.81 4.32 -16.08
CA THR A 36 13.03 4.18 -16.89
C THR A 36 12.83 3.08 -17.94
N ASN A 37 13.75 3.00 -18.90
CA ASN A 37 13.75 1.92 -19.90
C ASN A 37 13.93 0.52 -19.27
N GLU A 38 14.43 0.45 -18.03
CA GLU A 38 14.72 -0.81 -17.32
C GLU A 38 13.63 -1.19 -16.30
N GLY A 39 12.64 -0.33 -16.09
CA GLY A 39 11.55 -0.61 -15.16
C GLY A 39 10.89 0.62 -14.56
N ARG A 40 9.96 0.38 -13.65
CA ARG A 40 9.18 1.39 -12.95
C ARG A 40 9.33 1.26 -11.45
N PHE A 41 9.66 2.35 -10.78
CA PHE A 41 9.72 2.43 -9.34
C PHE A 41 8.65 3.40 -8.83
N VAL A 42 7.78 2.92 -7.94
CA VAL A 42 6.76 3.72 -7.27
C VAL A 42 7.00 3.65 -5.77
N LYS A 43 7.08 4.80 -5.11
CA LYS A 43 7.11 4.92 -3.65
C LYS A 43 6.02 5.89 -3.21
N THR A 44 5.29 5.53 -2.18
CA THR A 44 4.14 6.30 -1.70
C THR A 44 3.90 5.99 -0.24
N GLN A 45 3.26 6.91 0.48
CA GLN A 45 2.94 6.74 1.88
C GLN A 45 1.46 7.02 2.15
N ILE A 46 0.94 6.31 3.14
CA ILE A 46 -0.33 6.61 3.79
C ILE A 46 -0.09 6.84 5.27
N SER A 47 -0.91 7.69 5.89
CA SER A 47 -0.85 7.96 7.33
C SER A 47 -2.23 7.93 7.96
N GLY A 48 -2.31 7.54 9.24
CA GLY A 48 -3.56 7.59 9.99
C GLY A 48 -3.40 7.20 11.45
N ASN A 49 -4.48 7.37 12.20
CA ASN A 49 -4.55 7.00 13.61
C ASN A 49 -4.92 5.52 13.76
N GLU A 50 -4.01 4.64 13.34
CA GLU A 50 -4.18 3.19 13.31
C GLU A 50 -3.01 2.49 13.98
N THR A 51 -3.19 1.22 14.37
CA THR A 51 -2.12 0.45 15.02
C THR A 51 -1.27 -0.31 13.99
N LEU A 52 0.03 -0.41 14.28
CA LEU A 52 0.97 -1.21 13.50
C LEU A 52 0.48 -2.66 13.31
N ALA A 53 -0.03 -3.27 14.38
CA ALA A 53 -0.48 -4.66 14.39
C ALA A 53 -1.66 -4.87 13.44
N ASN A 54 -2.68 -4.00 13.50
CA ASN A 54 -3.87 -4.12 12.64
C ASN A 54 -3.51 -3.89 11.17
N ALA A 55 -2.68 -2.88 10.88
CA ALA A 55 -2.24 -2.62 9.52
C ALA A 55 -1.40 -3.77 8.94
N THR A 56 -0.50 -4.34 9.76
CA THR A 56 0.33 -5.48 9.35
C THR A 56 -0.54 -6.71 9.06
N LEU A 57 -1.49 -7.02 9.93
CA LEU A 57 -2.43 -8.13 9.75
C LEU A 57 -3.24 -7.94 8.47
N TYR A 58 -3.84 -6.76 8.29
CA TYR A 58 -4.65 -6.43 7.11
C TYR A 58 -3.88 -6.67 5.80
N TYR A 59 -2.71 -6.04 5.62
CA TYR A 59 -1.94 -6.22 4.39
C TYR A 59 -1.44 -7.66 4.23
N SER A 60 -1.14 -8.37 5.32
CA SER A 60 -0.74 -9.78 5.22
C SER A 60 -1.88 -10.71 4.73
N GLU A 61 -3.14 -10.34 4.97
CA GLU A 61 -4.31 -11.10 4.55
C GLU A 61 -4.76 -10.72 3.13
N ILE A 62 -4.73 -9.43 2.78
CA ILE A 62 -5.25 -8.97 1.48
C ILE A 62 -4.24 -9.13 0.33
N LEU A 63 -2.93 -8.99 0.59
CA LEU A 63 -1.92 -9.02 -0.47
C LEU A 63 -1.90 -10.37 -1.21
N PRO A 64 -1.94 -11.54 -0.53
CA PRO A 64 -2.06 -12.83 -1.22
C PRO A 64 -3.28 -12.93 -2.13
N ASN A 65 -4.43 -12.38 -1.70
CA ASN A 65 -5.67 -12.38 -2.50
C ASN A 65 -5.58 -11.47 -3.74
N LEU A 66 -4.65 -10.52 -3.75
CA LEU A 66 -4.35 -9.63 -4.88
C LEU A 66 -3.22 -10.17 -5.78
N GLY A 67 -2.79 -11.42 -5.55
CA GLY A 67 -1.72 -12.07 -6.32
C GLY A 67 -0.30 -11.73 -5.85
N TRP A 68 -0.15 -11.05 -4.70
CA TRP A 68 1.15 -10.78 -4.11
C TRP A 68 1.60 -11.94 -3.22
N GLU A 69 2.62 -12.66 -3.66
CA GLU A 69 3.22 -13.77 -2.92
C GLU A 69 4.19 -13.23 -1.86
N LYS A 70 4.02 -13.64 -0.60
CA LYS A 70 4.94 -13.26 0.47
C LYS A 70 6.27 -13.99 0.29
N ILE A 71 7.35 -13.23 0.09
CA ILE A 71 8.71 -13.78 -0.05
C ILE A 71 9.55 -13.59 1.22
N GLU A 72 9.27 -12.55 2.01
CA GLU A 72 9.91 -12.26 3.31
C GLU A 72 8.94 -11.47 4.19
N ASP A 73 9.31 -11.19 5.45
CA ASP A 73 8.55 -10.24 6.27
C ASP A 73 8.41 -8.89 5.55
N LYS A 74 7.15 -8.52 5.28
CA LYS A 74 6.75 -7.27 4.62
C LYS A 74 7.28 -7.08 3.19
N LYS A 75 7.80 -8.14 2.56
CA LYS A 75 8.17 -8.14 1.15
C LYS A 75 7.33 -9.16 0.39
N PHE A 76 6.81 -8.71 -0.73
CA PHE A 76 5.93 -9.49 -1.58
C PHE A 76 6.36 -9.38 -3.03
N LYS A 77 6.05 -10.41 -3.81
CA LYS A 77 6.36 -10.47 -5.23
C LYS A 77 5.09 -10.79 -6.01
N ARG A 78 4.88 -10.11 -7.14
CA ARG A 78 3.82 -10.41 -8.10
C ARG A 78 4.43 -10.36 -9.49
N GLU A 79 4.55 -11.50 -10.15
CA GLU A 79 5.20 -11.62 -11.47
C GLU A 79 6.62 -11.02 -11.49
N LYS A 80 6.79 -9.82 -12.09
CA LYS A 80 8.05 -9.06 -12.14
C LYS A 80 8.09 -7.86 -11.20
N GLU A 81 7.06 -7.70 -10.38
CA GLU A 81 6.92 -6.64 -9.40
C GLU A 81 7.38 -7.12 -8.01
N LEU A 82 8.09 -6.26 -7.30
CA LEU A 82 8.49 -6.44 -5.90
C LEU A 82 7.88 -5.32 -5.07
N LEU A 83 7.01 -5.67 -4.14
CA LEU A 83 6.39 -4.77 -3.18
C LEU A 83 7.11 -4.90 -1.84
N ASN A 84 7.51 -3.76 -1.27
CA ASN A 84 8.02 -3.65 0.08
C ASN A 84 7.14 -2.72 0.90
N VAL A 85 6.74 -3.17 2.08
CA VAL A 85 5.88 -2.42 3.00
C VAL A 85 6.67 -2.07 4.26
N LYS A 86 6.85 -0.79 4.54
CA LYS A 86 7.50 -0.32 5.77
C LYS A 86 6.52 0.42 6.64
N TYR A 87 6.62 0.22 7.94
CA TYR A 87 5.75 0.83 8.92
C TYR A 87 6.58 1.67 9.88
N HIS A 88 6.14 2.89 10.15
CA HIS A 88 6.82 3.84 11.01
C HIS A 88 5.79 4.63 11.82
N ILE A 89 6.05 4.87 13.11
CA ILE A 89 5.24 5.79 13.90
C ILE A 89 5.93 7.16 13.89
N LYS A 90 5.20 8.20 13.50
CA LYS A 90 5.69 9.59 13.50
C LYS A 90 4.57 10.51 13.97
N ASP A 91 4.88 11.42 14.87
CA ASP A 91 3.92 12.40 15.41
C ASP A 91 2.65 11.75 16.02
N GLY A 92 2.79 10.53 16.57
CA GLY A 92 1.69 9.74 17.13
C GLY A 92 0.79 9.05 16.09
N LEU A 93 1.10 9.18 14.80
CA LEU A 93 0.37 8.54 13.70
C LEU A 93 1.18 7.39 13.11
N LEU A 94 0.48 6.38 12.60
CA LEU A 94 1.08 5.31 11.82
C LEU A 94 1.26 5.78 10.38
N HIS A 95 2.49 5.71 9.89
CA HIS A 95 2.86 5.89 8.50
C HIS A 95 3.23 4.54 7.89
N ILE A 96 2.65 4.23 6.73
CA ILE A 96 2.95 3.04 5.96
C ILE A 96 3.50 3.48 4.62
N THR A 97 4.68 2.99 4.30
CA THR A 97 5.40 3.29 3.06
C THR A 97 5.37 2.07 2.18
N PHE A 98 4.80 2.22 1.00
CA PHE A 98 4.82 1.21 -0.04
C PHE A 98 5.91 1.55 -1.04
N SER A 99 6.64 0.56 -1.49
CA SER A 99 7.63 0.69 -2.55
C SER A 99 7.47 -0.49 -3.50
N VAL A 100 7.08 -0.19 -4.74
CA VAL A 100 6.93 -1.17 -5.82
C VAL A 100 8.05 -0.95 -6.82
N LEU A 101 8.76 -2.02 -7.13
CA LEU A 101 9.74 -2.07 -8.20
C LEU A 101 9.26 -3.07 -9.24
N SER A 102 8.95 -2.60 -10.44
CA SER A 102 8.58 -3.40 -11.60
C SER A 102 9.76 -3.44 -12.58
N LYS A 103 10.14 -4.65 -13.03
CA LYS A 103 11.24 -4.90 -13.97
C LYS A 103 10.74 -5.53 -15.28
#